data_AF-A0A7V9MPJ0-F1
#
_entry.id   AF-A0A7V9MPJ0-F1
#
_cell.length_a   1.000
_cell.length_b   1.000
_cell.length_c   1.000
_cell.angle_alpha   90.00
_cell.angle_beta   90.00
_cell.angle_gamma   90.00
#
_symmetry.space_group_name_H-M   'P 1'
#
loop_
_entity.id
_entity.type
_entity.pdbx_description
1 polymer ?
#
loop_
_entity_poly.entity_id
_entity_poly.type
_entity_poly.pdbx_seq_one_letter_code
_entity_poly.pdbx_strand_id
1 'polypeptide(L)'
;MQEKQANIAVVVVAYNREVALERILNSLAIANYDGFANIPLIISIDKSETDAIEKIAKSFNWLFGKKKIIVHNENLGLKNHIISCGDLTSTYENVIVLEDDLYVSPYFYDYAYQAREFYKNDENVAGISLYSIDCNDHAVLPFIPIADGFDNFFMQVPSSLGQMWTKKQWHEFKKFYDSDNVTITHEDIIPDKVIAWGESSWKKYFYKYLVNFNKFFVYPRVSFTTNFGDPGTHFILETKRFQVNICMNTRTYNFSRLSEALAQYDCFHELMPEIIKKMNPQLGEYDFTCDLYGEKNLGKINNEFIISIRDCNSPLKSFSCGMIPQELNIALAIDGDYFSLGKTIHFNKQFDQIHPKRLKLTTFSKISTFIIRHKAYNDAEKNFKNSISYKVSRLILFPLLILKKLKIVLMSK
;
A
#
# COMPACT_ATOMS: atom_id res chain seq x y z
N MET A 1 24.34 27.27 13.13
CA MET A 1 24.53 25.86 12.74
C MET A 1 24.90 25.85 11.27
N GLN A 2 25.86 25.02 10.86
CA GLN A 2 26.22 24.88 9.45
C GLN A 2 25.08 24.14 8.73
N GLU A 3 24.51 24.75 7.68
CA GLU A 3 23.43 24.14 6.91
C GLU A 3 23.90 22.84 6.24
N LYS A 4 23.08 21.79 6.30
CA LYS A 4 23.38 20.51 5.66
C LYS A 4 23.09 20.61 4.18
N GLN A 5 24.07 20.29 3.35
CA GLN A 5 23.83 20.06 1.93
C GLN A 5 23.23 18.67 1.75
N ALA A 6 21.92 18.61 1.54
CA ALA A 6 21.19 17.34 1.52
C ALA A 6 21.39 16.54 0.22
N ASN A 7 21.69 17.18 -0.91
CA ASN A 7 21.72 16.51 -2.24
C ASN A 7 20.48 15.62 -2.48
N ILE A 8 19.29 16.07 -2.05
CA ILE A 8 18.02 15.38 -2.30
C ILE A 8 17.11 16.37 -3.03
N ALA A 9 16.80 16.05 -4.29
CA ALA A 9 15.85 16.80 -5.08
C ALA A 9 14.42 16.33 -4.84
N VAL A 10 13.48 17.26 -4.77
CA VAL A 10 12.04 16.97 -4.78
C VAL A 10 11.57 17.01 -6.23
N VAL A 11 10.94 15.94 -6.69
CA VAL A 11 10.41 15.79 -8.05
C VAL A 11 8.91 15.60 -7.97
N VAL A 12 8.15 16.56 -8.49
CA VAL A 12 6.70 16.49 -8.64
C VAL A 12 6.36 16.02 -10.04
N VAL A 13 5.58 14.95 -10.14
CA VAL A 13 5.11 14.31 -11.37
C VAL A 13 3.68 14.79 -11.63
N ALA A 14 3.48 15.55 -12.70
CA ALA A 14 2.21 16.20 -13.02
C ALA A 14 1.76 15.88 -14.45
N TYR A 15 0.44 15.89 -14.67
CA TYR A 15 -0.14 15.65 -16.01
C TYR A 15 -1.15 16.72 -16.41
N ASN A 16 -2.39 16.65 -15.89
CA ASN A 16 -3.49 17.53 -16.29
C ASN A 16 -4.46 17.87 -15.14
N ARG A 17 -4.01 17.77 -13.89
CA ARG A 17 -4.83 18.00 -12.69
C ARG A 17 -4.40 19.28 -11.95
N GLU A 18 -5.01 20.41 -12.29
CA GLU A 18 -4.65 21.73 -11.75
C GLU A 18 -4.75 21.78 -10.21
N VAL A 19 -5.91 21.40 -9.66
CA VAL A 19 -6.17 21.40 -8.21
C VAL A 19 -5.21 20.46 -7.46
N ALA A 20 -4.89 19.30 -8.05
CA ALA A 20 -3.98 18.34 -7.45
C ALA A 20 -2.56 18.92 -7.39
N LEU A 21 -2.06 19.46 -8.51
CA LEU A 21 -0.75 20.10 -8.57
C LEU A 21 -0.64 21.27 -7.57
N GLU A 22 -1.63 22.16 -7.53
CA GLU A 22 -1.64 23.26 -6.56
C GLU A 22 -1.56 22.74 -5.12
N ARG A 23 -2.31 21.68 -4.80
CA ARG A 23 -2.35 21.10 -3.45
C ARG A 23 -0.99 20.54 -3.03
N ILE A 24 -0.33 19.74 -3.87
CA ILE A 24 1.00 19.21 -3.53
C ILE A 24 2.04 20.35 -3.42
N LEU A 25 2.03 21.31 -4.34
CA LEU A 25 2.95 22.45 -4.32
C LEU A 25 2.76 23.33 -3.07
N ASN A 26 1.51 23.57 -2.66
CA ASN A 26 1.20 24.29 -1.43
C ASN A 26 1.70 23.52 -0.20
N SER A 27 1.52 22.20 -0.14
CA SER A 27 2.03 21.39 0.97
C SER A 27 3.57 21.39 1.04
N LEU A 28 4.24 21.41 -0.12
CA LEU A 28 5.70 21.54 -0.22
C LEU A 28 6.18 22.93 0.24
N ALA A 29 5.45 23.99 -0.07
CA ALA A 29 5.81 25.36 0.28
C ALA A 29 5.78 25.63 1.78
N ILE A 30 4.90 24.95 2.51
CA ILE A 30 4.73 25.11 3.97
C ILE A 30 5.47 24.03 4.78
N ALA A 31 6.21 23.15 4.13
CA ALA A 31 7.00 22.14 4.81
C ALA A 31 8.23 22.76 5.50
N ASN A 32 8.73 22.05 6.51
CA ASN A 32 9.90 22.42 7.28
C ASN A 32 11.17 21.94 6.59
N TYR A 33 12.04 22.88 6.24
CA TYR A 33 13.37 22.65 5.66
C TYR A 33 14.49 23.23 6.52
N ASP A 34 14.22 23.52 7.80
CA ASP A 34 15.19 24.10 8.72
C ASP A 34 16.45 23.22 8.82
N GLY A 35 17.61 23.86 8.67
CA GLY A 35 18.90 23.16 8.69
C GLY A 35 19.31 22.54 7.36
N PHE A 36 18.52 22.69 6.30
CA PHE A 36 18.84 22.28 4.93
C PHE A 36 18.95 23.50 4.01
N ALA A 37 19.84 23.41 3.02
CA ALA A 37 20.01 24.46 2.03
C ALA A 37 20.01 23.91 0.60
N ASN A 38 19.64 24.76 -0.36
CA ASN A 38 19.70 24.50 -1.80
C ASN A 38 18.92 23.26 -2.23
N ILE A 39 17.68 23.11 -1.77
CA ILE A 39 16.79 21.98 -2.06
C ILE A 39 16.22 22.17 -3.46
N PRO A 40 16.61 21.35 -4.46
CA PRO A 40 16.09 21.50 -5.80
C PRO A 40 14.63 21.01 -5.87
N LEU A 41 13.78 21.80 -6.52
CA LEU A 41 12.43 21.38 -6.90
C LEU A 41 12.37 21.21 -8.40
N ILE A 42 11.96 20.03 -8.85
CA ILE A 42 11.71 19.70 -10.25
C ILE A 42 10.23 19.43 -10.40
N ILE A 43 9.57 20.16 -11.29
CA ILE A 43 8.18 19.89 -11.68
C ILE A 43 8.24 19.30 -13.09
N SER A 44 8.01 17.99 -13.21
CA SER A 44 8.00 17.29 -14.48
C SER A 44 6.55 17.10 -14.94
N ILE A 45 6.23 17.67 -16.09
CA ILE A 45 4.88 17.78 -16.64
C ILE A 45 4.82 16.91 -17.90
N ASP A 46 4.00 15.86 -17.85
CA ASP A 46 3.72 15.05 -19.03
C ASP A 46 2.80 15.80 -20.00
N LYS A 47 2.94 15.53 -21.30
CA LYS A 47 2.23 16.30 -22.33
C LYS A 47 0.73 16.01 -22.29
N SER A 48 -0.06 17.05 -22.03
CA SER A 48 -1.52 17.04 -22.15
C SER A 48 -2.00 18.10 -23.16
N GLU A 49 -3.32 18.20 -23.31
CA GLU A 49 -3.98 19.18 -24.20
C GLU A 49 -4.08 20.59 -23.58
N THR A 50 -3.64 20.78 -22.33
CA THR A 50 -3.71 22.05 -21.60
C THR A 50 -2.33 22.58 -21.26
N ASP A 51 -2.19 23.92 -21.23
CA ASP A 51 -1.00 24.63 -20.73
C ASP A 51 -1.15 25.10 -19.28
N ALA A 52 -2.29 24.84 -18.64
CA ALA A 52 -2.60 25.31 -17.29
C ALA A 52 -1.61 24.78 -16.25
N ILE A 53 -1.21 23.51 -16.36
CA ILE A 53 -0.22 22.89 -15.46
C ILE A 53 1.13 23.58 -15.57
N GLU A 54 1.56 23.93 -16.79
CA GLU A 54 2.80 24.69 -17.01
C GLU A 54 2.71 26.11 -16.44
N LYS A 55 1.55 26.77 -16.56
CA LYS A 55 1.31 28.09 -15.96
C LYS A 55 1.40 28.05 -14.44
N ILE A 56 0.77 27.07 -13.79
CA ILE A 56 0.84 26.85 -12.33
C ILE A 56 2.29 26.59 -11.90
N ALA A 57 3.01 25.71 -12.60
CA ALA A 57 4.40 25.41 -12.29
C ALA A 57 5.32 26.64 -12.44
N LYS A 58 5.08 27.48 -13.45
CA LYS A 58 5.83 28.72 -13.68
C LYS A 58 5.55 29.77 -12.60
N SER A 59 4.29 29.97 -12.21
CA SER A 59 3.88 30.96 -11.22
C SER A 59 4.28 30.59 -9.79
N PHE A 60 4.40 29.30 -9.47
CA PHE A 60 4.76 28.83 -8.14
C PHE A 60 6.13 29.32 -7.69
N ASN A 61 6.23 30.01 -6.56
CA ASN A 61 7.50 30.52 -6.03
C ASN A 61 8.14 29.49 -5.08
N TRP A 62 9.35 29.05 -5.39
CA TRP A 62 10.10 28.09 -4.57
C TRP A 62 11.24 28.80 -3.82
N LEU A 63 11.15 28.85 -2.49
CA LEU A 63 12.05 29.65 -1.65
C LEU A 63 13.27 28.88 -1.12
N PHE A 64 13.31 27.55 -1.28
CA PHE A 64 14.29 26.70 -0.61
C PHE A 64 15.43 26.21 -1.51
N GLY A 65 15.44 26.61 -2.79
CA GLY A 65 16.52 26.26 -3.73
C GLY A 65 16.15 26.52 -5.19
N LYS A 66 16.80 25.81 -6.11
CA LYS A 66 16.54 25.98 -7.56
C LYS A 66 15.27 25.26 -7.98
N LYS A 67 14.33 26.00 -8.58
CA LYS A 67 13.17 25.44 -9.31
C LYS A 67 13.54 25.13 -10.76
N LYS A 68 13.21 23.94 -11.25
CA LYS A 68 13.30 23.53 -12.66
C LYS A 68 11.95 22.97 -13.11
N ILE A 69 11.52 23.35 -14.30
CA ILE A 69 10.31 22.81 -14.93
C ILE A 69 10.78 21.99 -16.13
N ILE A 70 10.29 20.76 -16.24
CA ILE A 70 10.51 19.87 -17.37
C ILE A 70 9.14 19.64 -18.02
N VAL A 71 8.94 20.20 -19.21
CA VAL A 71 7.73 19.97 -20.00
C VAL A 71 8.08 18.97 -21.09
N HIS A 72 7.41 17.81 -21.10
CA HIS A 72 7.62 16.80 -22.12
C HIS A 72 6.91 17.19 -23.42
N ASN A 73 7.55 16.92 -24.56
CA ASN A 73 7.02 17.27 -25.88
C ASN A 73 5.93 16.30 -26.35
N GLU A 74 5.93 15.09 -25.83
CA GLU A 74 4.99 14.00 -26.13
C GLU A 74 4.44 13.41 -24.82
N ASN A 75 3.32 12.70 -24.91
CA ASN A 75 2.71 12.04 -23.76
C ASN A 75 3.47 10.73 -23.49
N LEU A 76 4.31 10.75 -22.46
CA LEU A 76 5.12 9.60 -22.07
C LEU A 76 4.28 8.48 -21.46
N GLY A 77 3.17 8.85 -20.82
CA GLY A 77 2.37 7.97 -19.98
C GLY A 77 3.05 7.67 -18.65
N LEU A 78 2.25 7.22 -17.67
CA LEU A 78 2.67 7.06 -16.27
C LEU A 78 4.01 6.29 -16.12
N LYS A 79 4.17 5.15 -16.81
CA LYS A 79 5.39 4.35 -16.69
C LYS A 79 6.62 5.13 -17.09
N ASN A 80 6.68 5.58 -18.33
CA ASN A 80 7.89 6.22 -18.86
C ASN A 80 8.15 7.55 -18.15
N HIS A 81 7.09 8.26 -17.73
CA HIS A 81 7.23 9.48 -16.96
C HIS A 81 7.88 9.24 -15.60
N ILE A 82 7.43 8.23 -14.84
CA ILE A 82 8.06 7.86 -13.56
C ILE A 82 9.51 7.39 -13.75
N ILE A 83 9.79 6.57 -14.78
CA ILE A 83 11.15 6.15 -15.11
C ILE A 83 12.04 7.38 -15.38
N SER A 84 11.59 8.33 -16.20
CA SER A 84 12.34 9.56 -16.49
C SER A 84 12.59 10.41 -15.24
N CYS A 85 11.67 10.40 -14.28
CA CYS A 85 11.82 11.11 -13.00
C CYS A 85 12.87 10.44 -12.10
N GLY A 86 12.93 9.10 -12.08
CA GLY A 86 13.98 8.38 -11.36
C GLY A 86 15.37 8.59 -11.98
N ASP A 87 15.47 8.74 -13.31
CA ASP A 87 16.72 9.00 -14.02
C ASP A 87 17.38 10.34 -13.62
N LEU A 88 16.63 11.25 -12.99
CA LEU A 88 17.16 12.49 -12.41
C LEU A 88 18.16 12.23 -11.26
N THR A 89 18.19 11.02 -10.68
CA THR A 89 19.25 10.60 -9.74
C THR A 89 20.66 10.73 -10.33
N SER A 90 20.81 10.63 -11.66
CA SER A 90 22.08 10.86 -12.35
C SER A 90 22.64 12.28 -12.12
N THR A 91 21.74 13.28 -12.01
CA THR A 91 22.04 14.71 -11.84
C THR A 91 22.05 15.13 -10.38
N TYR A 92 21.09 14.65 -9.59
CA TYR A 92 20.84 15.14 -8.22
C TYR A 92 21.32 14.19 -7.12
N GLU A 93 21.86 13.02 -7.48
CA GLU A 93 22.26 11.92 -6.58
C GLU A 93 21.11 11.24 -5.83
N ASN A 94 20.13 11.98 -5.32
CA ASN A 94 18.97 11.43 -4.64
C ASN A 94 17.71 12.21 -5.05
N VAL A 95 16.60 11.49 -5.23
CA VAL A 95 15.32 12.09 -5.62
C VAL A 95 14.20 11.58 -4.75
N ILE A 96 13.34 12.48 -4.27
CA ILE A 96 12.03 12.18 -3.72
C ILE A 96 11.03 12.41 -4.84
N VAL A 97 10.33 11.37 -5.29
CA VAL A 97 9.33 11.44 -6.35
C VAL A 97 7.93 11.43 -5.74
N LEU A 98 7.14 12.44 -6.11
CA LEU A 98 5.80 12.70 -5.60
C LEU A 98 4.85 12.88 -6.79
N GLU A 99 3.78 12.10 -6.85
CA GLU A 99 2.68 12.32 -7.80
C GLU A 99 1.82 13.53 -7.37
N ASP A 100 1.15 14.17 -8.33
CA ASP A 100 0.39 15.41 -8.10
C ASP A 100 -0.84 15.22 -7.18
N ASP A 101 -1.32 13.99 -6.98
CA ASP A 101 -2.43 13.67 -6.07
C ASP A 101 -2.00 13.42 -4.61
N LEU A 102 -0.73 13.61 -4.29
CA LEU A 102 -0.22 13.49 -2.93
C LEU A 102 -0.34 14.79 -2.13
N TYR A 103 -0.17 14.66 -0.82
CA TYR A 103 0.09 15.74 0.11
C TYR A 103 1.19 15.31 1.07
N VAL A 104 2.17 16.18 1.32
CA VAL A 104 3.29 15.86 2.21
C VAL A 104 3.07 16.37 3.64
N SER A 105 3.55 15.59 4.60
CA SER A 105 3.82 16.06 5.96
C SER A 105 4.78 17.26 5.92
N PRO A 106 4.64 18.27 6.80
CA PRO A 106 5.66 19.30 6.96
C PRO A 106 7.06 18.75 7.30
N TYR A 107 7.18 17.50 7.77
CA TYR A 107 8.43 16.89 8.22
C TYR A 107 8.95 15.82 7.26
N PHE A 108 8.38 15.72 6.05
CA PHE A 108 8.74 14.68 5.07
C PHE A 108 10.23 14.73 4.67
N TYR A 109 10.79 15.94 4.53
CA TYR A 109 12.15 16.12 4.05
C TYR A 109 13.18 15.70 5.09
N ASP A 110 12.94 16.01 6.36
CA ASP A 110 13.80 15.56 7.48
C ASP A 110 13.79 14.03 7.62
N TYR A 111 12.62 13.38 7.53
CA TYR A 111 12.53 11.93 7.48
C TYR A 111 13.31 11.34 6.30
N ALA A 112 13.09 11.86 5.09
CA ALA A 112 13.76 11.37 3.89
C ALA A 112 15.29 11.52 4.02
N TYR A 113 15.77 12.63 4.56
CA TYR A 113 17.19 12.83 4.83
C TYR A 113 17.75 11.82 5.84
N GLN A 114 17.11 11.65 6.99
CA GLN A 114 17.57 10.70 8.03
C GLN A 114 17.57 9.26 7.51
N ALA A 115 16.50 8.85 6.80
CA ALA A 115 16.40 7.51 6.21
C ALA A 115 17.48 7.30 5.12
N ARG A 116 17.72 8.30 4.26
CA ARG A 116 18.80 8.25 3.27
C ARG A 116 20.15 8.03 3.94
N GLU A 117 20.47 8.82 4.96
CA GLU A 117 21.75 8.72 5.64
C GLU A 117 21.97 7.33 6.27
N PHE A 118 20.90 6.72 6.80
CA PHE A 118 20.97 5.39 7.39
C PHE A 118 21.11 4.27 6.34
N TYR A 119 20.35 4.32 5.24
CA TYR A 119 20.27 3.22 4.27
C TYR A 119 21.09 3.39 2.98
N LYS A 120 21.76 4.53 2.75
CA LYS A 120 22.49 4.80 1.49
C LYS A 120 23.51 3.73 1.08
N ASN A 121 24.05 2.98 2.05
CA ASN A 121 25.05 1.94 1.83
C ASN A 121 24.49 0.52 2.00
N ASP A 122 23.20 0.35 2.28
CA ASP A 122 22.59 -0.97 2.44
C ASP A 122 22.23 -1.56 1.07
N GLU A 123 22.86 -2.68 0.70
CA GLU A 123 22.67 -3.30 -0.61
C GLU A 123 21.34 -4.04 -0.74
N ASN A 124 20.69 -4.35 0.38
CA ASN A 124 19.39 -5.02 0.38
C ASN A 124 18.23 -4.01 0.27
N VAL A 125 18.49 -2.70 0.39
CA VAL A 125 17.47 -1.66 0.28
C VAL A 125 17.45 -1.10 -1.14
N ALA A 126 16.31 -1.25 -1.81
CA ALA A 126 16.07 -0.77 -3.18
C ALA A 126 15.38 0.61 -3.26
N GLY A 127 14.91 1.13 -2.13
CA GLY A 127 14.22 2.40 -2.07
C GLY A 127 13.62 2.66 -0.70
N ILE A 128 13.24 3.91 -0.45
CA ILE A 128 12.63 4.35 0.80
C ILE A 128 11.25 4.90 0.48
N SER A 129 10.22 4.39 1.14
CA SER A 129 8.88 4.95 1.09
C SER A 129 8.76 6.13 2.02
N LEU A 130 7.95 7.12 1.62
CA LEU A 130 7.42 8.14 2.50
C LEU A 130 5.99 7.80 2.94
N TYR A 131 5.37 6.77 2.36
CA TYR A 131 4.02 6.32 2.67
C TYR A 131 4.05 5.17 3.67
N SER A 132 3.13 5.12 4.62
CA SER A 132 2.91 3.92 5.45
C SER A 132 1.77 3.10 4.89
N ILE A 133 2.03 1.85 4.50
CA ILE A 133 0.99 0.93 4.01
C ILE A 133 0.12 0.45 5.17
N ASP A 134 -1.20 0.51 4.99
CA ASP A 134 -2.23 0.00 5.91
C ASP A 134 -3.18 -1.03 5.25
N CYS A 135 -2.94 -1.34 3.97
CA CYS A 135 -3.76 -2.21 3.15
C CYS A 135 -2.89 -3.06 2.23
N ASN A 136 -3.17 -4.36 2.15
CA ASN A 136 -2.67 -5.19 1.08
C ASN A 136 -3.48 -4.88 -0.19
N ASP A 137 -2.88 -4.15 -1.13
CA ASP A 137 -3.56 -3.61 -2.30
C ASP A 137 -4.19 -4.69 -3.19
N HIS A 138 -3.51 -5.83 -3.37
CA HIS A 138 -3.97 -6.90 -4.22
C HIS A 138 -4.93 -7.83 -3.49
N ALA A 139 -4.75 -8.08 -2.18
CA ALA A 139 -5.73 -8.82 -1.38
C ALA A 139 -6.99 -8.01 -1.08
N VAL A 140 -6.90 -6.67 -1.09
CA VAL A 140 -7.93 -5.73 -0.64
C VAL A 140 -8.32 -6.04 0.82
N LEU A 141 -7.31 -6.29 1.65
CA LEU A 141 -7.45 -6.64 3.06
C LEU A 141 -6.55 -5.75 3.92
N PRO A 142 -6.92 -5.48 5.18
CA PRO A 142 -6.09 -4.68 6.09
C PRO A 142 -4.68 -5.28 6.23
N PHE A 143 -3.69 -4.41 6.30
CA PHE A 143 -2.30 -4.77 6.59
C PHE A 143 -1.82 -3.93 7.77
N ILE A 144 -1.23 -4.59 8.76
CA ILE A 144 -0.65 -3.93 9.94
C ILE A 144 0.68 -4.63 10.18
N PRO A 145 1.83 -3.95 10.07
CA PRO A 145 3.11 -4.60 10.32
C PRO A 145 3.28 -4.89 11.83
N ILE A 146 3.87 -6.03 12.19
CA ILE A 146 4.25 -6.39 13.57
C ILE A 146 5.03 -5.24 14.18
N ALA A 147 4.66 -4.79 15.37
CA ALA A 147 5.40 -3.77 16.11
C ALA A 147 6.63 -4.39 16.78
N ASP A 148 7.82 -4.07 16.28
CA ASP A 148 9.10 -4.64 16.73
C ASP A 148 10.04 -3.60 17.37
N GLY A 149 9.52 -2.41 17.71
CA GLY A 149 10.24 -1.35 18.40
C GLY A 149 10.99 -0.36 17.49
N PHE A 150 10.98 -0.57 16.17
CA PHE A 150 11.60 0.33 15.20
C PHE A 150 10.59 1.21 14.46
N ASP A 151 11.07 2.35 13.97
CA ASP A 151 10.26 3.33 13.22
C ASP A 151 10.07 2.93 11.73
N ASN A 152 10.68 1.83 11.30
CA ASN A 152 10.56 1.27 9.96
C ASN A 152 10.17 -0.21 9.95
N PHE A 153 9.78 -0.68 8.77
CA PHE A 153 9.65 -2.09 8.42
C PHE A 153 10.07 -2.30 6.95
N PHE A 154 10.24 -3.56 6.54
CA PHE A 154 10.75 -3.92 5.22
C PHE A 154 9.73 -4.72 4.43
N MET A 155 9.58 -4.39 3.15
CA MET A 155 8.70 -5.15 2.25
C MET A 155 9.33 -5.35 0.88
N GLN A 156 9.11 -6.51 0.27
CA GLN A 156 9.31 -6.71 -1.17
C GLN A 156 8.14 -6.14 -1.99
N VAL A 157 7.66 -4.96 -1.59
CA VAL A 157 6.55 -4.23 -2.20
C VAL A 157 7.06 -2.84 -2.57
N PRO A 158 7.11 -2.46 -3.86
CA PRO A 158 7.54 -1.12 -4.25
C PRO A 158 6.56 -0.04 -3.77
N SER A 159 7.09 1.13 -3.39
CA SER A 159 6.27 2.29 -3.02
C SER A 159 5.95 3.14 -4.24
N SER A 160 4.73 3.66 -4.32
CA SER A 160 4.28 4.58 -5.38
C SER A 160 3.53 5.81 -4.84
N LEU A 161 3.36 5.93 -3.53
CA LEU A 161 2.62 7.04 -2.91
C LEU A 161 3.57 8.00 -2.18
N GLY A 162 4.74 8.22 -2.75
CA GLY A 162 5.86 8.90 -2.11
C GLY A 162 7.01 7.93 -1.95
N GLN A 163 8.04 8.12 -2.76
CA GLN A 163 9.21 7.26 -2.80
C GLN A 163 10.47 8.07 -3.00
N MET A 164 11.55 7.62 -2.38
CA MET A 164 12.87 8.19 -2.54
C MET A 164 13.83 7.11 -3.03
N TRP A 165 14.68 7.51 -3.97
CA TRP A 165 15.77 6.69 -4.46
C TRP A 165 17.09 7.45 -4.37
N THR A 166 18.12 6.73 -3.93
CA THR A 166 19.50 7.15 -4.16
C THR A 166 19.94 6.75 -5.57
N LYS A 167 21.02 7.35 -6.06
CA LYS A 167 21.61 7.03 -7.36
C LYS A 167 22.00 5.57 -7.47
N LYS A 168 22.54 4.97 -6.41
CA LYS A 168 22.88 3.54 -6.38
C LYS A 168 21.62 2.69 -6.56
N GLN A 169 20.60 2.94 -5.73
CA GLN A 169 19.33 2.21 -5.76
C GLN A 169 18.64 2.29 -7.12
N TRP A 170 18.53 3.50 -7.67
CA TRP A 170 17.90 3.70 -8.97
C TRP A 170 18.70 3.06 -10.10
N HIS A 171 20.02 3.23 -10.11
CA HIS A 171 20.88 2.67 -11.15
C HIS A 171 20.80 1.14 -11.21
N GLU A 172 20.76 0.47 -10.05
CA GLU A 172 20.62 -0.98 -9.99
C GLU A 172 19.26 -1.45 -10.54
N PHE A 173 18.16 -0.76 -10.17
CA PHE A 173 16.85 -1.04 -10.76
C PHE A 173 16.85 -0.78 -12.27
N LYS A 174 17.41 0.36 -12.71
CA LYS A 174 17.44 0.75 -14.14
C LYS A 174 18.22 -0.26 -14.98
N LYS A 175 19.34 -0.77 -14.46
CA LYS A 175 20.11 -1.84 -15.10
C LYS A 175 19.29 -3.12 -15.29
N PHE A 176 18.48 -3.49 -14.29
CA PHE A 176 17.54 -4.61 -14.45
C PHE A 176 16.43 -4.28 -15.44
N TYR A 177 15.84 -3.08 -15.35
CA TYR A 177 14.74 -2.62 -16.19
C TYR A 177 15.12 -2.57 -17.68
N ASP A 178 16.37 -2.24 -18.00
CA ASP A 178 16.90 -2.19 -19.37
C ASP A 178 17.42 -3.55 -19.87
N SER A 179 17.33 -4.62 -19.06
CA SER A 179 17.76 -5.96 -19.43
C SER A 179 16.62 -6.80 -20.00
N ASP A 180 16.94 -7.86 -20.74
CA ASP A 180 15.95 -8.80 -21.29
C ASP A 180 15.09 -9.50 -20.20
N ASN A 181 15.59 -9.52 -18.96
CA ASN A 181 14.93 -10.12 -17.80
C ASN A 181 13.76 -9.30 -17.24
N VAL A 182 13.53 -8.07 -17.76
CA VAL A 182 12.45 -7.20 -17.28
C VAL A 182 11.05 -7.74 -17.63
N THR A 183 10.94 -8.54 -18.69
CA THR A 183 9.66 -9.05 -19.21
C THR A 183 8.88 -9.79 -18.12
N ILE A 184 7.63 -9.39 -17.88
CA ILE A 184 6.74 -10.06 -16.92
C ILE A 184 6.17 -11.33 -17.56
N THR A 185 6.22 -12.45 -16.83
CA THR A 185 5.71 -13.74 -17.27
C THR A 185 4.78 -14.33 -16.22
N HIS A 186 3.95 -15.30 -16.63
CA HIS A 186 3.10 -16.02 -15.69
C HIS A 186 3.88 -16.87 -14.69
N GLU A 187 5.17 -17.15 -14.91
CA GLU A 187 6.01 -17.92 -13.99
C GLU A 187 6.65 -17.06 -12.90
N ASP A 188 6.54 -15.72 -12.99
CA ASP A 188 7.12 -14.83 -11.98
C ASP A 188 6.46 -15.06 -10.61
N ILE A 189 7.30 -15.12 -9.56
CA ILE A 189 6.91 -15.34 -8.16
C ILE A 189 6.52 -14.01 -7.51
N ILE A 190 5.54 -13.35 -8.13
CA ILE A 190 4.87 -12.14 -7.63
C ILE A 190 3.35 -12.40 -7.66
N PRO A 191 2.52 -11.58 -7.00
CA PRO A 191 1.08 -11.81 -6.99
C PRO A 191 0.49 -11.84 -8.41
N ASP A 192 -0.38 -12.82 -8.71
CA ASP A 192 -1.00 -12.96 -10.04
C ASP A 192 -1.77 -11.70 -10.46
N LYS A 193 -2.36 -11.00 -9.48
CA LYS A 193 -3.02 -9.71 -9.71
C LYS A 193 -2.03 -8.62 -10.16
N VAL A 194 -0.78 -8.64 -9.68
CA VAL A 194 0.29 -7.73 -10.12
C VAL A 194 0.76 -8.09 -11.53
N ILE A 195 0.86 -9.39 -11.86
CA ILE A 195 1.16 -9.85 -13.23
C ILE A 195 0.09 -9.32 -14.20
N ALA A 196 -1.17 -9.38 -13.80
CA ALA A 196 -2.31 -8.92 -14.60
C ALA A 196 -2.42 -7.39 -14.74
N TRP A 197 -1.58 -6.60 -14.04
CA TRP A 197 -1.56 -5.15 -14.25
C TRP A 197 -1.08 -4.81 -15.66
N GLY A 198 -1.69 -3.78 -16.25
CA GLY A 198 -1.35 -3.33 -17.60
C GLY A 198 0.13 -2.95 -17.76
N GLU A 199 0.63 -2.98 -19.00
CA GLU A 199 2.02 -2.64 -19.34
C GLU A 199 2.41 -1.19 -18.99
N SER A 200 1.44 -0.32 -18.72
CA SER A 200 1.63 1.05 -18.24
C SER A 200 1.93 1.15 -16.74
N SER A 201 1.84 0.05 -15.98
CA SER A 201 2.22 0.02 -14.56
C SER A 201 3.71 -0.24 -14.43
N TRP A 202 4.51 0.78 -14.13
CA TRP A 202 5.94 0.61 -13.85
C TRP A 202 6.18 -0.28 -12.62
N LYS A 203 5.25 -0.25 -11.67
CA LYS A 203 5.34 -0.89 -10.36
C LYS A 203 5.50 -2.41 -10.47
N LYS A 204 4.90 -3.07 -11.48
CA LYS A 204 5.01 -4.54 -11.65
C LYS A 204 6.43 -4.99 -11.99
N TYR A 205 7.18 -4.19 -12.75
CA TYR A 205 8.59 -4.49 -13.04
C TYR A 205 9.47 -4.29 -11.81
N PHE A 206 9.15 -3.29 -10.97
CA PHE A 206 9.84 -3.11 -9.70
C PHE A 206 9.54 -4.23 -8.71
N TYR A 207 8.32 -4.76 -8.66
CA TYR A 207 7.99 -5.98 -7.91
C TYR A 207 8.91 -7.15 -8.29
N LYS A 208 9.02 -7.42 -9.59
CA LYS A 208 9.91 -8.47 -10.10
C LYS A 208 11.36 -8.23 -9.70
N TYR A 209 11.84 -6.98 -9.79
CA TYR A 209 13.18 -6.61 -9.35
C TYR A 209 13.42 -6.91 -7.85
N LEU A 210 12.49 -6.52 -6.97
CA LEU A 210 12.63 -6.78 -5.54
C LEU A 210 12.74 -8.27 -5.24
N VAL A 211 11.87 -9.08 -5.83
CA VAL A 211 11.86 -10.53 -5.61
C VAL A 211 13.10 -11.21 -6.20
N ASN A 212 13.45 -10.91 -7.46
CA ASN A 212 14.57 -11.57 -8.14
C ASN A 212 15.93 -11.31 -7.49
N PHE A 213 16.09 -10.14 -6.85
CA PHE A 213 17.34 -9.73 -6.21
C PHE A 213 17.28 -9.77 -4.68
N ASN A 214 16.19 -10.31 -4.11
CA ASN A 214 15.95 -10.34 -2.67
C ASN A 214 16.13 -8.98 -1.97
N LYS A 215 15.60 -7.92 -2.58
CA LYS A 215 15.68 -6.54 -2.11
C LYS A 215 14.36 -6.08 -1.51
N PHE A 216 14.45 -5.06 -0.66
CA PHE A 216 13.33 -4.52 0.09
C PHE A 216 13.20 -3.00 -0.11
N PHE A 217 11.97 -2.51 -0.09
CA PHE A 217 11.70 -1.12 0.27
C PHE A 217 11.64 -0.98 1.78
N VAL A 218 12.14 0.15 2.28
CA VAL A 218 11.94 0.58 3.66
C VAL A 218 10.66 1.39 3.74
N TYR A 219 9.77 1.01 4.66
CA TYR A 219 8.53 1.74 4.93
C TYR A 219 8.55 2.34 6.34
N PRO A 220 8.08 3.58 6.52
CA PRO A 220 7.90 4.16 7.83
C PRO A 220 6.65 3.62 8.51
N ARG A 221 6.65 3.54 9.84
CA ARG A 221 5.47 3.20 10.65
C ARG A 221 4.39 4.28 10.66
N VAL A 222 4.79 5.53 10.44
CA VAL A 222 3.93 6.71 10.37
C VAL A 222 4.19 7.37 9.03
N SER A 223 3.13 7.65 8.28
CA SER A 223 3.26 8.19 6.94
C SER A 223 3.82 9.62 6.92
N PHE A 224 4.51 9.99 5.86
CA PHE A 224 4.96 11.36 5.53
C PHE A 224 4.31 11.88 4.25
N THR A 225 3.53 11.04 3.58
CA THR A 225 2.66 11.39 2.46
C THR A 225 1.28 10.79 2.68
N THR A 226 0.25 11.42 2.12
CA THR A 226 -1.09 10.85 1.99
C THR A 226 -1.61 11.13 0.59
N ASN A 227 -2.48 10.26 0.07
CA ASN A 227 -3.00 10.37 -1.29
C ASN A 227 -4.47 10.79 -1.26
N PHE A 228 -4.81 11.84 -2.01
CA PHE A 228 -6.19 12.36 -2.09
C PHE A 228 -7.11 11.52 -2.97
N GLY A 229 -6.55 10.55 -3.69
CA GLY A 229 -7.30 9.62 -4.53
C GLY A 229 -8.09 10.33 -5.61
N ASP A 230 -7.57 11.44 -6.14
CA ASP A 230 -8.22 12.17 -7.22
C ASP A 230 -8.38 11.24 -8.45
N PRO A 231 -9.44 11.44 -9.26
CA PRO A 231 -9.61 10.69 -10.50
C PRO A 231 -8.36 10.74 -11.39
N GLY A 232 -8.04 9.62 -12.04
CA GLY A 232 -6.84 9.46 -12.85
C GLY A 232 -6.75 8.07 -13.48
N THR A 233 -5.54 7.63 -13.83
CA THR A 233 -5.30 6.36 -14.56
C THR A 233 -5.87 5.13 -13.85
N HIS A 234 -5.94 5.14 -12.51
CA HIS A 234 -6.38 3.98 -11.71
C HIS A 234 -7.79 4.10 -11.13
N PHE A 235 -8.35 5.31 -11.02
CA PHE A 235 -9.67 5.54 -10.43
C PHE A 235 -10.49 6.51 -11.26
N ILE A 236 -11.70 6.09 -11.63
CA ILE A 236 -12.66 6.95 -12.36
C ILE A 236 -13.34 7.94 -11.40
N LEU A 237 -13.43 7.59 -10.11
CA LEU A 237 -14.05 8.40 -9.06
C LEU A 237 -13.06 8.61 -7.91
N GLU A 238 -13.23 9.72 -7.19
CA GLU A 238 -12.46 10.02 -5.99
C GLU A 238 -12.52 8.88 -4.96
N THR A 239 -11.40 8.54 -4.34
CA THR A 239 -11.32 7.46 -3.35
C THR A 239 -10.52 7.86 -2.12
N LYS A 240 -11.03 7.51 -0.93
CA LYS A 240 -10.30 7.67 0.34
C LYS A 240 -9.48 6.46 0.73
N ARG A 241 -9.33 5.48 -0.17
CA ARG A 241 -8.69 4.19 0.14
C ARG A 241 -7.22 4.33 0.52
N PHE A 242 -6.53 5.33 -0.01
CA PHE A 242 -5.09 5.56 0.19
C PHE A 242 -4.81 6.74 1.14
N GLN A 243 -5.83 7.19 1.85
CA GLN A 243 -5.69 8.21 2.88
C GLN A 243 -5.17 7.59 4.15
N VAL A 244 -4.04 8.08 4.62
CA VAL A 244 -3.40 7.65 5.87
C VAL A 244 -3.08 8.84 6.75
N ASN A 245 -2.93 8.59 8.05
CA ASN A 245 -2.44 9.60 8.97
C ASN A 245 -0.98 9.96 8.64
N ILE A 246 -0.65 11.25 8.65
CA ILE A 246 0.69 11.75 8.37
C ILE A 246 1.36 12.28 9.65
N CYS A 247 2.68 12.22 9.70
CA CYS A 247 3.47 12.73 10.80
C CYS A 247 3.34 14.27 10.87
N MET A 248 3.13 14.81 12.06
CA MET A 248 2.97 16.27 12.28
C MET A 248 3.99 16.84 13.26
N ASN A 249 5.10 16.13 13.51
CA ASN A 249 6.20 16.66 14.31
C ASN A 249 7.57 16.07 13.92
N THR A 250 8.65 16.75 14.29
CA THR A 250 10.02 16.22 14.14
C THR A 250 10.26 15.03 15.07
N ARG A 251 11.09 14.10 14.63
CA ARG A 251 11.50 12.92 15.39
C ARG A 251 12.93 12.55 15.01
N THR A 252 13.68 12.03 15.98
CA THR A 252 14.87 11.22 15.67
C THR A 252 14.38 9.79 15.51
N TYR A 253 14.66 9.18 14.35
CA TYR A 253 14.11 7.87 14.03
C TYR A 253 15.01 6.75 14.55
N ASN A 254 14.40 5.78 15.23
CA ASN A 254 15.03 4.52 15.57
C ASN A 254 14.87 3.53 14.42
N PHE A 255 15.75 3.63 13.43
CA PHE A 255 15.76 2.74 12.27
C PHE A 255 16.47 1.41 12.57
N SER A 256 15.92 0.31 12.09
CA SER A 256 16.56 -1.01 12.04
C SER A 256 17.16 -1.29 10.68
N ARG A 257 18.15 -2.19 10.67
CA ARG A 257 18.57 -2.95 9.48
C ARG A 257 17.76 -4.24 9.36
N LEU A 258 17.79 -4.87 8.18
CA LEU A 258 17.14 -6.17 7.94
C LEU A 258 17.59 -7.27 8.92
N SER A 259 18.83 -7.24 9.41
CA SER A 259 19.29 -8.23 10.39
C SER A 259 18.62 -8.11 11.77
N GLU A 260 18.08 -6.93 12.09
CA GLU A 260 17.53 -6.57 13.40
C GLU A 260 16.00 -6.61 13.41
N ALA A 261 15.37 -6.29 12.28
CA ALA A 261 13.91 -6.17 12.18
C ALA A 261 13.20 -7.54 12.27
N LEU A 262 12.06 -7.57 12.94
CA LEU A 262 11.09 -8.66 12.80
C LEU A 262 10.09 -8.35 11.69
N ALA A 263 9.75 -7.09 11.46
CA ALA A 263 8.77 -6.68 10.45
C ALA A 263 9.35 -6.73 9.02
N GLN A 264 9.50 -7.95 8.48
CA GLN A 264 9.99 -8.23 7.12
C GLN A 264 8.95 -9.02 6.34
N TYR A 265 8.51 -8.48 5.21
CA TYR A 265 7.38 -9.00 4.44
C TYR A 265 7.75 -9.27 2.97
N ASP A 266 7.19 -10.34 2.39
CA ASP A 266 7.32 -10.59 0.94
C ASP A 266 6.42 -9.68 0.11
N CYS A 267 6.44 -9.91 -1.20
CA CYS A 267 5.60 -9.25 -2.19
C CYS A 267 4.10 -9.55 -2.03
N PHE A 268 3.71 -10.51 -1.19
CA PHE A 268 2.33 -10.86 -0.85
C PHE A 268 1.88 -10.24 0.49
N HIS A 269 2.71 -9.39 1.11
CA HIS A 269 2.51 -8.83 2.46
C HIS A 269 2.49 -9.89 3.57
N GLU A 270 3.08 -11.05 3.31
CA GLU A 270 3.18 -12.14 4.29
C GLU A 270 4.50 -12.01 5.05
N LEU A 271 4.47 -12.25 6.36
CA LEU A 271 5.68 -12.23 7.18
C LEU A 271 6.63 -13.34 6.72
N MET A 272 7.91 -13.00 6.59
CA MET A 272 8.97 -13.94 6.19
C MET A 272 8.97 -15.19 7.08
N PRO A 273 9.01 -16.41 6.50
CA PRO A 273 9.08 -17.67 7.25
C PRO A 273 10.22 -17.69 8.28
N GLU A 274 11.38 -17.14 7.92
CA GLU A 274 12.55 -17.07 8.80
C GLU A 274 12.30 -16.21 10.05
N ILE A 275 11.47 -15.17 9.95
CA ILE A 275 11.06 -14.38 11.12
C ILE A 275 10.09 -15.18 11.98
N ILE A 276 9.12 -15.86 11.38
CA ILE A 276 8.18 -16.71 12.13
C ILE A 276 8.95 -17.79 12.89
N LYS A 277 9.93 -18.45 12.25
CA LYS A 277 10.76 -19.48 12.89
C LYS A 277 11.57 -18.94 14.07
N LYS A 278 12.06 -17.69 14.01
CA LYS A 278 12.73 -17.03 15.15
C LYS A 278 11.79 -16.87 16.35
N MET A 279 10.52 -16.55 16.11
CA MET A 279 9.53 -16.32 17.16
C MET A 279 8.84 -17.61 17.63
N ASN A 280 8.72 -18.59 16.74
CA ASN A 280 8.14 -19.91 16.99
C ASN A 280 9.11 -21.03 16.56
N PRO A 281 10.06 -21.42 17.43
CA PRO A 281 11.07 -22.43 17.13
C PRO A 281 10.50 -23.81 16.78
N GLN A 282 9.25 -24.11 17.17
CA GLN A 282 8.58 -25.36 16.81
C GLN A 282 8.35 -25.51 15.30
N LEU A 283 8.47 -24.42 14.55
CA LEU A 283 8.32 -24.39 13.10
C LEU A 283 9.67 -24.52 12.37
N GLY A 284 10.78 -24.65 13.11
CA GLY A 284 12.13 -24.64 12.54
C GLY A 284 12.43 -25.78 11.57
N GLU A 285 11.77 -26.93 11.72
CA GLU A 285 11.96 -28.10 10.85
C GLU A 285 11.21 -28.03 9.52
N TYR A 286 10.26 -27.10 9.36
CA TYR A 286 9.43 -27.02 8.17
C TYR A 286 10.02 -26.03 7.15
N ASP A 287 10.18 -26.47 5.91
CA ASP A 287 10.33 -25.59 4.76
C ASP A 287 8.93 -25.12 4.32
N PHE A 288 8.53 -23.93 4.78
CA PHE A 288 7.21 -23.39 4.52
C PHE A 288 7.23 -21.97 3.95
N THR A 289 6.18 -21.64 3.21
CA THR A 289 5.77 -20.27 2.94
C THR A 289 4.48 -19.92 3.68
N CYS A 290 4.26 -18.63 3.93
CA CYS A 290 3.00 -18.09 4.44
C CYS A 290 2.04 -17.74 3.30
N ASP A 291 0.75 -17.93 3.54
CA ASP A 291 -0.37 -17.52 2.69
C ASP A 291 -1.60 -17.23 3.57
N LEU A 292 -1.44 -16.31 4.52
CA LEU A 292 -2.47 -15.94 5.50
C LEU A 292 -3.59 -15.11 4.84
N TYR A 293 -3.29 -14.40 3.74
CA TYR A 293 -4.30 -13.72 2.93
C TYR A 293 -4.96 -14.62 1.87
N GLY A 294 -4.39 -15.80 1.58
CA GLY A 294 -4.92 -16.73 0.57
C GLY A 294 -4.68 -16.27 -0.87
N GLU A 295 -3.64 -15.45 -1.10
CA GLU A 295 -3.32 -14.84 -2.40
C GLU A 295 -2.27 -15.60 -3.21
N LYS A 296 -1.48 -16.47 -2.58
CA LYS A 296 -0.43 -17.20 -3.30
C LYS A 296 -1.03 -18.25 -4.24
N ASN A 297 -0.48 -18.33 -5.44
CA ASN A 297 -0.81 -19.38 -6.39
C ASN A 297 -0.06 -20.66 -6.00
N LEU A 298 -0.80 -21.67 -5.52
CA LEU A 298 -0.21 -22.94 -5.06
C LEU A 298 0.58 -23.67 -6.15
N GLY A 299 0.32 -23.41 -7.44
CA GLY A 299 1.10 -23.98 -8.55
C GLY A 299 2.50 -23.40 -8.71
N LYS A 300 2.79 -22.26 -8.07
CA LYS A 300 4.09 -21.56 -8.11
C LYS A 300 4.89 -21.72 -6.82
N ILE A 301 4.34 -22.41 -5.83
CA ILE A 301 4.99 -22.61 -4.53
C ILE A 301 5.85 -23.87 -4.62
N ASN A 302 7.15 -23.70 -4.34
CA ASN A 302 8.11 -24.81 -4.33
C ASN A 302 8.31 -25.42 -2.93
N ASN A 303 7.86 -24.74 -1.88
CA ASN A 303 8.00 -25.21 -0.50
C ASN A 303 7.15 -26.47 -0.25
N GLU A 304 7.71 -27.43 0.51
CA GLU A 304 6.99 -28.65 0.89
C GLU A 304 5.74 -28.32 1.71
N PHE A 305 5.85 -27.34 2.59
CA PHE A 305 4.78 -26.93 3.50
C PHE A 305 4.27 -25.52 3.22
N ILE A 306 3.07 -25.24 3.70
CA ILE A 306 2.48 -23.91 3.67
C ILE A 306 1.70 -23.69 4.96
N ILE A 307 1.75 -22.46 5.49
CA ILE A 307 0.84 -21.97 6.52
C ILE A 307 -0.19 -21.09 5.82
N SER A 308 -1.45 -21.53 5.76
CA SER A 308 -2.48 -20.85 4.96
C SER A 308 -3.82 -20.76 5.68
N ILE A 309 -4.60 -19.75 5.28
CA ILE A 309 -6.01 -19.60 5.60
C ILE A 309 -6.91 -20.59 4.84
N ARG A 310 -6.39 -21.18 3.75
CA ARG A 310 -7.09 -22.17 2.93
C ARG A 310 -7.41 -23.41 3.75
N ASP A 311 -8.49 -24.09 3.36
CA ASP A 311 -8.83 -25.35 3.99
C ASP A 311 -7.81 -26.44 3.64
N CYS A 312 -7.42 -27.20 4.67
CA CYS A 312 -6.41 -28.24 4.61
C CYS A 312 -7.06 -29.58 4.98
N ASN A 313 -6.91 -30.60 4.12
CA ASN A 313 -7.49 -31.93 4.38
C ASN A 313 -6.71 -32.74 5.43
N SER A 314 -5.45 -32.39 5.66
CA SER A 314 -4.58 -33.08 6.61
C SER A 314 -3.60 -32.06 7.22
N PRO A 315 -4.08 -31.22 8.16
CA PRO A 315 -3.25 -30.24 8.84
C PRO A 315 -2.31 -30.93 9.84
N LEU A 316 -1.07 -30.45 9.91
CA LEU A 316 -0.07 -30.88 10.90
C LEU A 316 -0.17 -30.06 12.18
N LYS A 317 -0.45 -28.76 12.04
CA LYS A 317 -0.71 -27.81 13.12
C LYS A 317 -1.79 -26.84 12.67
N SER A 318 -2.52 -26.26 13.61
CA SER A 318 -3.54 -25.25 13.34
C SER A 318 -3.46 -24.11 14.34
N PHE A 319 -3.79 -22.91 13.88
CA PHE A 319 -3.62 -21.68 14.63
C PHE A 319 -4.90 -20.84 14.59
N SER A 320 -5.09 -20.03 15.63
CA SER A 320 -6.22 -19.12 15.72
C SER A 320 -6.06 -17.90 14.81
N CYS A 321 -7.09 -17.05 14.81
CA CYS A 321 -7.08 -15.73 14.18
C CYS A 321 -7.61 -14.70 15.19
N GLY A 322 -7.07 -14.76 16.41
CA GLY A 322 -7.49 -13.93 17.55
C GLY A 322 -6.59 -12.70 17.76
N MET A 323 -5.34 -12.76 17.29
CA MET A 323 -4.38 -11.66 17.40
C MET A 323 -4.31 -10.78 16.16
N ILE A 324 -3.91 -9.53 16.36
CA ILE A 324 -3.63 -8.54 15.32
C ILE A 324 -2.18 -8.05 15.48
N PRO A 325 -1.35 -8.06 14.43
CA PRO A 325 -1.67 -8.59 13.11
C PRO A 325 -1.75 -10.13 13.11
N GLN A 326 -2.34 -10.68 12.04
CA GLN A 326 -2.77 -12.09 11.97
C GLN A 326 -1.61 -13.09 12.10
N GLU A 327 -0.42 -12.71 11.66
CA GLU A 327 0.81 -13.50 11.78
C GLU A 327 1.24 -13.75 13.24
N LEU A 328 0.80 -12.93 14.20
CA LEU A 328 1.11 -13.16 15.63
C LEU A 328 0.49 -14.45 16.16
N ASN A 329 -0.63 -14.90 15.59
CA ASN A 329 -1.22 -16.19 15.95
C ASN A 329 -0.27 -17.35 15.63
N ILE A 330 0.50 -17.23 14.55
CA ILE A 330 1.49 -18.23 14.13
C ILE A 330 2.77 -18.06 14.95
N ALA A 331 3.26 -16.82 15.05
CA ALA A 331 4.52 -16.47 15.70
C ALA A 331 4.52 -16.79 17.22
N LEU A 332 3.36 -16.75 17.87
CA LEU A 332 3.22 -17.05 19.30
C LEU A 332 2.53 -18.40 19.58
N ALA A 333 2.38 -19.24 18.56
CA ALA A 333 1.77 -20.57 18.66
C ALA A 333 0.38 -20.55 19.34
N ILE A 334 -0.48 -19.62 18.93
CA ILE A 334 -1.84 -19.52 19.48
C ILE A 334 -2.73 -20.57 18.80
N ASP A 335 -3.08 -21.62 19.54
CA ASP A 335 -3.91 -22.72 19.07
C ASP A 335 -5.28 -22.26 18.56
N GLY A 336 -5.73 -22.85 17.46
CA GLY A 336 -7.05 -22.63 16.88
C GLY A 336 -7.25 -23.42 15.58
N ASP A 337 -8.34 -23.16 14.87
CA ASP A 337 -8.79 -23.93 13.69
C ASP A 337 -8.82 -23.08 12.40
N TYR A 338 -8.17 -21.92 12.41
CA TYR A 338 -8.36 -20.92 11.37
C TYR A 338 -7.31 -20.99 10.28
N PHE A 339 -6.03 -20.90 10.67
CA PHE A 339 -4.90 -21.16 9.78
C PHE A 339 -4.40 -22.57 10.01
N SER A 340 -3.86 -23.19 8.98
CA SER A 340 -3.26 -24.53 9.09
C SER A 340 -1.86 -24.54 8.50
N LEU A 341 -0.94 -25.23 9.17
CA LEU A 341 0.30 -25.73 8.59
C LEU A 341 0.04 -27.12 8.02
N GLY A 342 0.44 -27.37 6.79
CA GLY A 342 0.38 -28.71 6.19
C GLY A 342 1.20 -28.79 4.92
N LYS A 343 1.27 -29.99 4.32
CA LYS A 343 1.90 -30.15 3.00
C LYS A 343 1.11 -29.36 1.96
N THR A 344 1.81 -28.68 1.05
CA THR A 344 1.19 -27.81 0.02
C THR A 344 0.12 -28.54 -0.79
N ILE A 345 0.34 -29.84 -1.08
CA ILE A 345 -0.61 -30.70 -1.82
C ILE A 345 -1.94 -30.96 -1.08
N HIS A 346 -2.03 -30.73 0.23
CA HIS A 346 -3.24 -30.99 1.01
C HIS A 346 -4.18 -29.78 1.10
N PHE A 347 -3.79 -28.64 0.55
CA PHE A 347 -4.59 -27.41 0.56
C PHE A 347 -5.46 -27.28 -0.68
N ASN A 348 -6.67 -26.76 -0.48
CA ASN A 348 -7.59 -26.48 -1.58
C ASN A 348 -7.04 -25.35 -2.48
N LYS A 349 -6.96 -25.65 -3.79
CA LYS A 349 -6.51 -24.69 -4.81
C LYS A 349 -7.50 -23.54 -5.01
N GLN A 350 -8.80 -23.80 -4.89
CA GLN A 350 -9.83 -22.77 -4.93
C GLN A 350 -9.95 -22.09 -3.56
N PHE A 351 -9.85 -20.77 -3.55
CA PHE A 351 -10.06 -19.94 -2.36
C PHE A 351 -10.66 -18.60 -2.79
N ASP A 352 -11.97 -18.48 -2.64
CA ASP A 352 -12.72 -17.37 -3.21
C ASP A 352 -12.66 -16.11 -2.33
N GLN A 353 -12.86 -14.94 -2.97
CA GLN A 353 -12.90 -13.67 -2.25
C GLN A 353 -14.03 -13.58 -1.21
N ILE A 354 -15.10 -14.36 -1.41
CA ILE A 354 -16.25 -14.45 -0.50
C ILE A 354 -16.10 -15.56 0.54
N HIS A 355 -14.93 -16.20 0.63
CA HIS A 355 -14.70 -17.28 1.60
C HIS A 355 -14.91 -16.77 3.04
N PRO A 356 -15.65 -17.49 3.91
CA PRO A 356 -16.00 -17.00 5.25
C PRO A 356 -14.78 -16.61 6.10
N LYS A 357 -13.69 -17.39 6.03
CA LYS A 357 -12.43 -17.02 6.69
C LYS A 357 -11.91 -15.69 6.14
N ARG A 358 -11.79 -15.54 4.82
CA ARG A 358 -11.30 -14.28 4.24
C ARG A 358 -12.15 -13.06 4.64
N LEU A 359 -13.47 -13.21 4.65
CA LEU A 359 -14.38 -12.15 5.11
C LEU A 359 -14.13 -11.75 6.57
N LYS A 360 -13.77 -12.70 7.45
CA LYS A 360 -13.43 -12.39 8.84
C LYS A 360 -12.15 -11.53 8.93
N LEU A 361 -11.17 -11.68 8.05
CA LEU A 361 -9.97 -10.81 8.03
C LEU A 361 -10.32 -9.33 7.78
N THR A 362 -11.41 -9.05 7.05
CA THR A 362 -11.89 -7.67 6.86
C THR A 362 -12.30 -7.01 8.17
N THR A 363 -12.57 -7.79 9.22
CA THR A 363 -13.00 -7.26 10.53
C THR A 363 -11.86 -6.66 11.36
N PHE A 364 -10.60 -6.90 10.97
CA PHE A 364 -9.44 -6.37 11.66
C PHE A 364 -9.20 -4.87 11.43
N SER A 365 -9.81 -4.29 10.40
CA SER A 365 -9.95 -2.84 10.34
C SER A 365 -11.26 -2.42 11.04
N LYS A 366 -11.12 -1.62 12.09
CA LYS A 366 -12.27 -1.03 12.83
C LYS A 366 -13.17 -0.22 11.90
N ILE A 367 -12.61 0.32 10.81
CA ILE A 367 -13.29 1.17 9.83
C ILE A 367 -14.02 0.33 8.76
N SER A 368 -13.38 -0.71 8.22
CA SER A 368 -13.98 -1.60 7.21
C SER A 368 -15.18 -2.36 7.79
N THR A 369 -15.13 -2.79 9.05
CA THR A 369 -16.26 -3.46 9.70
C THR A 369 -17.49 -2.56 9.76
N PHE A 370 -17.31 -1.27 10.10
CA PHE A 370 -18.41 -0.32 10.13
C PHE A 370 -18.98 -0.07 8.73
N ILE A 371 -18.12 0.20 7.74
CA ILE A 371 -18.55 0.51 6.37
C ILE A 371 -19.21 -0.70 5.70
N ILE A 372 -18.64 -1.90 5.85
CA ILE A 372 -19.20 -3.14 5.29
C ILE A 372 -20.53 -3.48 5.98
N ARG A 373 -20.60 -3.39 7.31
CA ARG A 373 -21.87 -3.60 8.02
C ARG A 373 -22.92 -2.56 7.62
N HIS A 374 -22.52 -1.30 7.48
CA HIS A 374 -23.44 -0.23 7.10
C HIS A 374 -23.94 -0.41 5.66
N LYS A 375 -23.07 -0.77 4.72
CA LYS A 375 -23.45 -1.07 3.34
C LYS A 375 -24.33 -2.32 3.25
N ALA A 376 -23.93 -3.41 3.90
CA ALA A 376 -24.72 -4.65 3.95
C ALA A 376 -26.08 -4.42 4.61
N TYR A 377 -26.14 -3.61 5.68
CA TYR A 377 -27.39 -3.21 6.32
C TYR A 377 -28.27 -2.40 5.36
N ASN A 378 -27.72 -1.40 4.66
CA ASN A 378 -28.47 -0.57 3.70
C ASN A 378 -28.97 -1.38 2.50
N ASP A 379 -28.15 -2.30 1.97
CA ASP A 379 -28.53 -3.19 0.87
C ASP A 379 -29.61 -4.20 1.32
N ALA A 380 -29.46 -4.78 2.52
CA ALA A 380 -30.46 -5.65 3.12
C ALA A 380 -31.77 -4.91 3.39
N GLU A 381 -31.72 -3.68 3.91
CA GLU A 381 -32.89 -2.83 4.15
C GLU A 381 -33.60 -2.49 2.83
N LYS A 382 -32.85 -2.15 1.78
CA LYS A 382 -33.39 -1.88 0.44
C LYS A 382 -34.08 -3.13 -0.13
N ASN A 383 -33.44 -4.29 -0.03
CA ASN A 383 -34.01 -5.56 -0.48
C ASN A 383 -35.26 -5.94 0.31
N PHE A 384 -35.24 -5.77 1.63
CA PHE A 384 -36.39 -5.99 2.50
C PHE A 384 -37.55 -5.06 2.13
N LYS A 385 -37.31 -3.76 1.98
CA LYS A 385 -38.33 -2.77 1.55
C LYS A 385 -38.91 -3.07 0.17
N ASN A 386 -38.12 -3.70 -0.70
CA ASN A 386 -38.57 -4.09 -2.04
C ASN A 386 -39.27 -5.45 -2.10
N SER A 387 -39.16 -6.26 -1.06
CA SER A 387 -39.79 -7.58 -0.98
C SER A 387 -41.32 -7.49 -1.05
N ILE A 388 -41.93 -8.51 -1.67
CA ILE A 388 -43.39 -8.64 -1.76
C ILE A 388 -43.99 -8.67 -0.35
N SER A 389 -43.37 -9.39 0.58
CA SER A 389 -43.82 -9.50 1.97
C SER A 389 -43.90 -8.14 2.68
N TYR A 390 -42.90 -7.27 2.51
CA TYR A 390 -42.93 -5.92 3.08
C TYR A 390 -43.97 -5.03 2.40
N LYS A 391 -44.09 -5.07 1.07
CA LYS A 391 -45.07 -4.29 0.31
C LYS A 391 -46.50 -4.69 0.67
N VAL A 392 -46.79 -5.98 0.75
CA VAL A 392 -48.08 -6.54 1.18
C VAL A 392 -48.37 -6.14 2.62
N SER A 393 -47.38 -6.26 3.52
CA SER A 393 -47.54 -5.86 4.91
C SER A 393 -47.85 -4.37 5.05
N ARG A 394 -47.14 -3.50 4.32
CA ARG A 394 -47.32 -2.04 4.36
C ARG A 394 -48.64 -1.58 3.71
N LEU A 395 -49.07 -2.20 2.61
CA LEU A 395 -50.26 -1.78 1.86
C LEU A 395 -51.56 -2.39 2.39
N ILE A 396 -51.50 -3.57 3.00
CA ILE A 396 -52.69 -4.34 3.39
C ILE A 396 -52.75 -4.51 4.90
N LEU A 397 -51.74 -5.12 5.50
CA LEU A 397 -51.79 -5.50 6.93
C LEU A 397 -51.69 -4.30 7.87
N PHE A 398 -50.81 -3.33 7.60
CA PHE A 398 -50.64 -2.14 8.43
C PHE A 398 -51.89 -1.23 8.45
N PRO A 399 -52.50 -0.90 7.30
CA PRO A 399 -53.76 -0.15 7.28
C PRO A 399 -54.90 -0.91 7.96
N LEU A 400 -54.99 -2.23 7.78
CA LEU A 400 -55.98 -3.05 8.47
C LEU A 400 -55.78 -3.11 9.99
N LEU A 401 -54.53 -3.15 10.46
CA LEU A 401 -54.20 -3.08 11.89
C LEU A 401 -54.56 -1.71 12.49
N ILE A 402 -54.33 -0.63 11.76
CA ILE A 402 -54.73 0.73 12.14
C ILE A 402 -56.25 0.84 12.17
N LEU A 403 -56.95 0.34 11.15
CA LEU A 403 -58.42 0.31 11.09
C LEU A 403 -59.02 -0.56 12.21
N LYS A 404 -58.39 -1.69 12.56
CA LYS A 404 -58.83 -2.55 13.67
C LYS A 404 -58.65 -1.84 15.02
N LYS A 405 -57.54 -1.13 15.23
CA LYS A 405 -57.34 -0.27 16.41
C LYS A 405 -58.34 0.90 16.46
N LEU A 406 -58.61 1.57 15.34
CA LEU A 406 -59.60 2.65 15.26
C LEU A 406 -61.02 2.15 15.52
N LYS A 407 -61.39 0.95 15.03
CA LYS A 407 -62.67 0.30 15.33
C LYS A 407 -62.83 0.00 16.82
N ILE A 408 -61.77 -0.49 17.49
CA ILE A 408 -61.79 -0.74 18.93
C ILE A 408 -61.99 0.57 19.73
N VAL A 409 -61.40 1.68 19.26
CA VAL A 409 -61.56 3.01 19.88
C VAL A 409 -62.97 3.60 19.62
N LEU A 410 -63.59 3.30 18.47
CA LEU A 410 -64.95 3.75 18.14
C LEU A 410 -66.06 2.91 18.78
N MET A 411 -65.79 1.67 19.19
CA MET A 411 -66.74 0.80 19.91
C MET A 411 -66.60 0.89 21.44
N SER A 412 -65.66 1.69 21.95
CA SER A 412 -65.44 1.95 23.38
C SER A 412 -65.88 3.37 23.81
N LYS A 413 -66.59 4.07 22.93
CA LYS A 413 -67.41 5.26 23.20
C LYS A 413 -68.86 4.92 22.89
#